data_AF-I3UPC3-F1
#
_entry.id   AF-I3UPC3-F1
#
_cell.length_a   1.000
_cell.length_b   1.000
_cell.length_c   1.000
_cell.angle_alpha   90.00
_cell.angle_beta   90.00
_cell.angle_gamma   90.00
#
_symmetry.space_group_name_H-M   'P 1'
#
loop_
_entity.id
_entity.type
_entity.pdbx_description
1 polymer ?
#
loop_
_entity_poly.entity_id
_entity_poly.type
_entity_poly.pdbx_seq_one_letter_code
_entity_poly.pdbx_strand_id
1 'polypeptide(L)'
;MPYRLRILDALPGERRDEMAALWAHLEAEEQSEAFFNTLSMLTESGAFSFSSTASALAARVFDMFQAMSEHDALRQELFEHAAATGCQDNATARFANLELRVMIWRTRHSGSARPERALLKLGARMWRLAVLEQIAAEHAHRVGASAESIEFALAYRIGLRTSLDLPGQPDEMLYAGIPALSSQDLLLARERVLARQTREGIADYLSRQWFWQDYLRKACAVRLQVPQSMHAELERLMALGNRDEEIARLQIRNQQREHAVLLQLTLEALDRNTVQRPLS
;
A
#
# COMPACT_ATOMS: atom_id res chain seq x y z
N MET A 1 26.26 -10.66 -8.52
CA MET A 1 26.23 -9.20 -8.69
C MET A 1 25.73 -8.57 -7.41
N PRO A 2 26.41 -7.56 -6.84
CA PRO A 2 25.87 -6.75 -5.74
C PRO A 2 24.45 -6.27 -6.06
N TYR A 3 23.53 -6.34 -5.09
CA TYR A 3 22.10 -6.00 -5.31
C TYR A 3 21.91 -4.57 -5.82
N ARG A 4 22.73 -3.62 -5.35
CA ARG A 4 22.80 -2.23 -5.86
C ARG A 4 22.99 -2.18 -7.37
N LEU A 5 23.96 -2.93 -7.91
CA LEU A 5 24.23 -2.94 -9.36
C LEU A 5 23.04 -3.53 -10.13
N ARG A 6 22.36 -4.55 -9.58
CA ARG A 6 21.16 -5.12 -10.22
C ARG A 6 20.08 -4.06 -10.42
N ILE A 7 19.81 -3.23 -9.41
CA ILE A 7 18.81 -2.16 -9.50
C ILE A 7 19.26 -1.05 -10.46
N LEU A 8 20.53 -0.64 -10.40
CA LEU A 8 21.08 0.38 -11.30
C LEU A 8 21.03 -0.04 -12.77
N ASP A 9 21.38 -1.29 -13.07
CA ASP A 9 21.41 -1.82 -14.43
C ASP A 9 19.99 -2.08 -15.00
N ALA A 10 18.96 -2.07 -14.15
CA ALA A 10 17.55 -2.15 -14.56
C ALA A 10 16.95 -0.77 -14.90
N LEU A 11 17.72 0.32 -14.79
CA LEU A 11 17.31 1.68 -15.15
C LEU A 11 18.00 2.15 -16.44
N PRO A 12 17.35 3.04 -17.23
CA PRO A 12 18.00 3.68 -18.37
C PRO A 12 19.08 4.67 -17.92
N GLY A 13 20.01 5.00 -18.83
CA GLY A 13 21.27 5.71 -18.54
C GLY A 13 21.16 6.95 -17.64
N GLU A 14 20.33 7.93 -17.99
CA GLU A 14 20.20 9.15 -17.17
C GLU A 14 19.68 8.87 -15.76
N ARG A 15 18.65 8.01 -15.62
CA ARG A 15 18.10 7.61 -14.32
C ARG A 15 19.09 6.77 -13.50
N ARG A 16 19.95 6.01 -14.17
CA ARG A 16 20.98 5.18 -13.52
C ARG A 16 22.00 6.05 -12.78
N ASP A 17 22.47 7.12 -13.41
CA ASP A 17 23.48 8.00 -12.81
C ASP A 17 22.88 8.81 -11.65
N GLU A 18 21.66 9.33 -11.82
CA GLU A 18 20.93 10.00 -10.75
C GLU A 18 20.64 9.05 -9.58
N MET A 19 20.17 7.84 -9.86
CA MET A 19 19.97 6.79 -8.84
C MET A 19 21.27 6.49 -8.08
N ALA A 20 22.40 6.40 -8.78
CA ALA A 20 23.69 6.10 -8.14
C ALA A 20 24.12 7.20 -7.15
N ALA A 21 23.85 8.46 -7.47
CA ALA A 21 24.12 9.60 -6.59
C ALA A 21 23.18 9.60 -5.37
N LEU A 22 21.87 9.46 -5.58
CA LEU A 22 20.87 9.36 -4.51
C LEU A 22 21.18 8.19 -3.56
N TRP A 23 21.55 7.04 -4.12
CA TRP A 23 21.89 5.85 -3.36
C TRP A 23 23.06 6.11 -2.40
N ALA A 24 24.15 6.69 -2.90
CA ALA A 24 25.33 6.96 -2.07
C ALA A 24 25.01 7.91 -0.90
N HIS A 25 24.14 8.90 -1.13
CA HIS A 25 23.72 9.83 -0.09
C HIS A 25 22.86 9.15 0.97
N LEU A 26 21.85 8.37 0.56
CA LEU A 26 20.93 7.70 1.48
C LEU A 26 21.59 6.56 2.25
N GLU A 27 22.53 5.82 1.64
CA GLU A 27 23.25 4.69 2.26
C GLU A 27 24.25 5.14 3.33
N ALA A 28 24.67 6.40 3.32
CA ALA A 28 25.56 6.98 4.33
C ALA A 28 24.84 7.37 5.64
N GLU A 29 23.51 7.37 5.66
CA GLU A 29 22.71 7.74 6.83
C GLU A 29 22.72 6.59 7.87
N GLU A 30 22.91 6.93 9.14
CA GLU A 30 23.08 5.95 10.25
C GLU A 30 21.91 4.98 10.39
N GLN A 31 20.69 5.43 10.09
CA GLN A 31 19.45 4.66 10.26
C GLN A 31 19.03 3.86 9.00
N SER A 32 19.86 3.90 7.95
CA SER A 32 19.47 3.39 6.63
C SER A 32 19.57 1.86 6.48
N GLU A 33 20.28 1.18 7.36
CA GLU A 33 20.65 -0.24 7.23
C GLU A 33 19.42 -1.14 6.96
N ALA A 34 18.36 -1.02 7.75
CA ALA A 34 17.16 -1.86 7.60
C ALA A 34 16.43 -1.63 6.27
N PHE A 35 16.46 -0.40 5.76
CA PHE A 35 15.88 -0.04 4.48
C PHE A 35 16.68 -0.67 3.33
N PHE A 36 18.01 -0.56 3.33
CA PHE A 36 18.85 -1.18 2.31
C PHE A 36 18.84 -2.71 2.37
N ASN A 37 18.73 -3.31 3.57
CA ASN A 37 18.49 -4.74 3.72
C ASN A 37 17.17 -5.18 3.05
N THR A 38 16.12 -4.37 3.17
CA THR A 38 14.85 -4.62 2.47
C THR A 38 15.04 -4.59 0.95
N LEU A 39 15.77 -3.61 0.41
CA LEU A 39 16.07 -3.55 -1.02
C LEU A 39 16.91 -4.74 -1.50
N SER A 40 17.89 -5.18 -0.71
CA SER A 40 18.69 -6.36 -1.04
C SER A 40 17.81 -7.60 -1.21
N MET A 41 16.98 -7.91 -0.20
CA MET A 41 16.04 -9.04 -0.24
C MET A 41 15.01 -8.90 -1.38
N LEU A 42 14.63 -7.67 -1.72
CA LEU A 42 13.69 -7.41 -2.82
C LEU A 42 14.26 -7.84 -4.17
N THR A 43 15.59 -7.70 -4.39
CA THR A 43 16.25 -8.20 -5.61
C THR A 43 16.30 -9.73 -5.67
N GLU A 44 16.14 -10.43 -4.55
CA GLU A 44 16.08 -11.89 -4.48
C GLU A 44 14.65 -12.42 -4.64
N SER A 45 13.64 -11.53 -4.63
CA SER A 45 12.24 -11.89 -4.79
C SER A 45 11.84 -12.16 -6.24
N GLY A 46 10.68 -12.81 -6.42
CA GLY A 46 10.08 -13.03 -7.74
C GLY A 46 9.82 -11.75 -8.54
N ALA A 47 9.73 -10.58 -7.88
CA ALA A 47 9.55 -9.30 -8.54
C ALA A 47 10.79 -8.84 -9.33
N PHE A 48 11.94 -9.51 -9.15
CA PHE A 48 13.18 -9.27 -9.90
C PHE A 48 13.52 -10.42 -10.86
N SER A 49 12.64 -11.42 -11.02
CA SER A 49 12.92 -12.60 -11.84
C SER A 49 12.98 -12.31 -13.34
N PHE A 50 12.22 -11.30 -13.81
CA PHE A 50 12.16 -10.93 -15.22
C PHE A 50 12.63 -9.48 -15.42
N SER A 51 13.18 -9.18 -16.60
CA SER A 51 13.72 -7.85 -16.89
C SER A 51 12.64 -6.75 -16.82
N SER A 52 11.41 -7.05 -17.26
CA SER A 52 10.28 -6.12 -17.16
C SER A 52 9.93 -5.77 -15.72
N THR A 53 9.76 -6.79 -14.87
CA THR A 53 9.37 -6.61 -13.47
C THR A 53 10.50 -6.01 -12.64
N ALA A 54 11.75 -6.39 -12.91
CA ALA A 54 12.94 -5.76 -12.35
C ALA A 54 13.03 -4.26 -12.70
N SER A 55 12.81 -3.90 -13.96
CA SER A 55 12.85 -2.49 -14.40
C SER A 55 11.70 -1.67 -13.79
N ALA A 56 10.51 -2.26 -13.65
CA ALA A 56 9.36 -1.60 -13.02
C ALA A 56 9.59 -1.38 -11.52
N LEU A 57 10.21 -2.35 -10.87
CA LEU A 57 10.61 -2.26 -9.48
C LEU A 57 11.70 -1.21 -9.27
N ALA A 58 12.73 -1.20 -10.10
CA ALA A 58 13.82 -0.23 -10.03
C ALA A 58 13.31 1.20 -10.22
N ALA A 59 12.37 1.43 -11.14
CA ALA A 59 11.71 2.73 -11.30
C ALA A 59 10.96 3.18 -10.03
N ARG A 60 10.26 2.26 -9.36
CA ARG A 60 9.56 2.58 -8.10
C ARG A 60 10.52 2.87 -6.95
N VAL A 61 11.64 2.14 -6.87
CA VAL A 61 12.70 2.43 -5.88
C VAL A 61 13.30 3.82 -6.15
N PHE A 62 13.51 4.16 -7.43
CA PHE A 62 14.01 5.47 -7.83
C PHE A 62 13.06 6.60 -7.43
N ASP A 63 11.76 6.46 -7.71
CA ASP A 63 10.75 7.46 -7.30
C ASP A 63 10.70 7.66 -5.77
N MET A 64 10.96 6.59 -5.01
CA MET A 64 11.06 6.65 -3.55
C MET A 64 12.32 7.38 -3.11
N PHE A 65 13.46 7.13 -3.75
CA PHE A 65 14.72 7.79 -3.44
C PHE A 65 14.65 9.29 -3.69
N GLN A 66 14.02 9.70 -4.79
CA GLN A 66 13.75 11.11 -5.07
C GLN A 66 12.88 11.73 -3.96
N ALA A 67 11.81 11.05 -3.55
CA ALA A 67 10.97 11.56 -2.45
C ALA A 67 11.73 11.68 -1.12
N MET A 68 12.66 10.75 -0.84
CA MET A 68 13.49 10.76 0.37
C MET A 68 14.58 11.85 0.35
N SER A 69 15.11 12.19 -0.83
CA SER A 69 16.09 13.27 -0.96
C SER A 69 15.44 14.66 -0.90
N GLU A 70 14.19 14.79 -1.34
CA GLU A 70 13.43 16.04 -1.28
C GLU A 70 12.92 16.38 0.13
N HIS A 71 12.68 15.36 0.97
CA HIS A 71 11.97 15.52 2.24
C HIS A 71 12.61 14.72 3.38
N ASP A 72 13.39 15.39 4.23
CA ASP A 72 14.06 14.78 5.40
C ASP A 72 13.08 14.06 6.34
N ALA A 73 11.92 14.67 6.64
CA ALA A 73 10.92 14.06 7.51
C ALA A 73 10.36 12.75 6.93
N LEU A 74 10.17 12.67 5.61
CA LEU A 74 9.76 11.44 4.94
C LEU A 74 10.90 10.41 4.98
N ARG A 75 12.15 10.82 4.73
CA ARG A 75 13.31 9.94 4.80
C ARG A 75 13.41 9.24 6.15
N GLN A 76 13.31 9.98 7.24
CA GLN A 76 13.35 9.42 8.60
C GLN A 76 12.17 8.49 8.86
N GLU A 77 10.94 8.86 8.47
CA GLU A 77 9.76 8.00 8.59
C GLU A 77 9.98 6.65 7.87
N LEU A 78 10.53 6.65 6.65
CA LEU A 78 10.75 5.42 5.89
C LEU A 78 11.86 4.54 6.51
N PHE A 79 12.94 5.12 7.02
CA PHE A 79 14.00 4.38 7.71
C PHE A 79 13.48 3.71 8.99
N GLU A 80 12.77 4.44 9.85
CA GLU A 80 12.17 3.91 11.07
C GLU A 80 11.23 2.73 10.78
N HIS A 81 10.38 2.87 9.76
CA HIS A 81 9.42 1.83 9.41
C HIS A 81 10.00 0.64 8.65
N ALA A 82 11.14 0.80 7.99
CA ALA A 82 11.89 -0.33 7.45
C ALA A 82 12.52 -1.19 8.56
N ALA A 83 12.90 -0.58 9.69
CA ALA A 83 13.47 -1.28 10.85
C ALA A 83 12.43 -1.98 11.74
N ALA A 84 11.22 -1.41 11.85
CA ALA A 84 10.22 -1.83 12.83
C ALA A 84 9.42 -3.11 12.50
N THR A 85 9.58 -3.72 11.33
CA THR A 85 8.77 -4.89 10.94
C THR A 85 9.29 -6.19 11.57
N GLY A 86 8.71 -6.57 12.71
CA GLY A 86 8.91 -7.87 13.35
C GLY A 86 8.21 -9.01 12.60
N CYS A 87 8.95 -10.11 12.40
CA CYS A 87 8.56 -11.42 11.86
C CYS A 87 7.97 -11.49 10.42
N GLN A 88 8.68 -12.24 9.57
CA GLN A 88 8.21 -12.94 8.36
C GLN A 88 7.59 -12.15 7.19
N ASP A 89 7.42 -10.83 7.27
CA ASP A 89 7.00 -10.07 6.09
C ASP A 89 8.06 -10.18 4.99
N ASN A 90 7.65 -10.72 3.84
CA ASN A 90 8.50 -10.78 2.65
C ASN A 90 8.88 -9.36 2.21
N ALA A 91 10.07 -9.21 1.62
CA ALA A 91 10.61 -7.89 1.24
C ALA A 91 9.66 -7.10 0.33
N THR A 92 8.87 -7.79 -0.50
CA THR A 92 7.85 -7.20 -1.37
C THR A 92 6.74 -6.49 -0.60
N ALA A 93 6.22 -7.10 0.47
CA ALA A 93 5.19 -6.51 1.32
C ALA A 93 5.72 -5.30 2.09
N ARG A 94 6.97 -5.39 2.58
CA ARG A 94 7.63 -4.26 3.24
C ARG A 94 7.80 -3.08 2.29
N PHE A 95 8.31 -3.32 1.09
CA PHE A 95 8.46 -2.27 0.08
C PHE A 95 7.11 -1.63 -0.29
N ALA A 96 6.06 -2.43 -0.47
CA ALA A 96 4.71 -1.92 -0.73
C ALA A 96 4.17 -1.05 0.43
N ASN A 97 4.51 -1.38 1.68
CA ASN A 97 4.17 -0.54 2.84
C ASN A 97 4.91 0.81 2.81
N LEU A 98 6.20 0.81 2.45
CA LEU A 98 6.99 2.03 2.32
C LEU A 98 6.45 2.94 1.20
N GLU A 99 6.06 2.37 0.06
CA GLU A 99 5.41 3.14 -1.01
C GLU A 99 4.08 3.74 -0.57
N LEU A 100 3.28 2.98 0.19
CA LEU A 100 2.05 3.48 0.78
C LEU A 100 2.32 4.70 1.67
N ARG A 101 3.40 4.68 2.46
CA ARG A 101 3.82 5.84 3.25
C ARG A 101 4.17 7.04 2.40
N VAL A 102 4.93 6.85 1.31
CA VAL A 102 5.20 7.94 0.35
C VAL A 102 3.89 8.51 -0.21
N MET A 103 2.94 7.66 -0.59
CA MET A 103 1.63 8.11 -1.11
C MET A 103 0.83 8.89 -0.07
N ILE A 104 0.82 8.44 1.19
CA ILE A 104 0.14 9.13 2.29
C ILE A 104 0.82 10.45 2.60
N TRP A 105 2.16 10.47 2.62
CA TRP A 105 2.96 11.68 2.82
C TRP A 105 2.60 12.73 1.78
N ARG A 106 2.67 12.37 0.49
CA ARG A 106 2.27 13.25 -0.63
C ARG A 106 0.81 13.71 -0.49
N THR A 107 -0.09 12.82 -0.08
CA THR A 107 -1.51 13.16 0.13
C THR A 107 -1.69 14.19 1.24
N ARG A 108 -0.98 14.04 2.36
CA ARG A 108 -1.02 14.97 3.50
C ARG A 108 -0.38 16.32 3.16
N HIS A 109 0.67 16.33 2.34
CA HIS A 109 1.44 17.52 1.98
C HIS A 109 0.98 18.19 0.67
N SER A 110 -0.05 17.64 0.02
CA SER A 110 -0.63 18.21 -1.21
C SER A 110 -1.37 19.56 -1.01
N GLY A 111 -1.38 20.11 0.21
CA GLY A 111 -2.13 21.33 0.54
C GLY A 111 -3.65 21.16 0.59
N SER A 112 -4.14 19.92 0.65
CA SER A 112 -5.59 19.64 0.71
C SER A 112 -6.19 20.18 2.01
N ALA A 113 -7.12 21.13 1.88
CA ALA A 113 -7.94 21.62 3.01
C ALA A 113 -8.88 20.56 3.60
N ARG A 114 -9.01 19.38 2.95
CA ARG A 114 -9.88 18.28 3.38
C ARG A 114 -9.09 16.96 3.41
N PRO A 115 -8.33 16.69 4.49
CA PRO A 115 -7.52 15.48 4.59
C PRO A 115 -8.36 14.18 4.52
N GLU A 116 -9.56 14.17 5.11
CA GLU A 116 -10.49 13.03 5.02
C GLU A 116 -10.76 12.63 3.56
N ARG A 117 -11.18 13.61 2.74
CA ARG A 117 -11.51 13.41 1.33
C ARG A 117 -10.31 12.92 0.53
N ALA A 118 -9.12 13.46 0.82
CA ALA A 118 -7.89 13.08 0.13
C ALA A 118 -7.49 11.63 0.44
N LEU A 119 -7.59 11.21 1.71
CA LEU A 119 -7.33 9.83 2.13
C LEU A 119 -8.37 8.85 1.58
N LEU A 120 -9.66 9.22 1.56
CA LEU A 120 -10.71 8.40 0.94
C LEU A 120 -10.46 8.19 -0.56
N LYS A 121 -10.04 9.24 -1.28
CA LYS A 121 -9.65 9.13 -2.69
C LYS A 121 -8.45 8.20 -2.87
N LEU A 122 -7.40 8.34 -2.06
CA LEU A 122 -6.25 7.43 -2.10
C LEU A 122 -6.69 5.97 -1.84
N GLY A 123 -7.52 5.75 -0.82
CA GLY A 123 -8.07 4.43 -0.50
C GLY A 123 -8.86 3.81 -1.66
N ALA A 124 -9.71 4.57 -2.34
CA ALA A 124 -10.44 4.10 -3.50
C ALA A 124 -9.53 3.76 -4.69
N ARG A 125 -8.43 4.52 -4.89
CA ARG A 125 -7.40 4.23 -5.90
C ARG A 125 -6.66 2.92 -5.59
N MET A 126 -6.29 2.72 -4.32
CA MET A 126 -5.64 1.49 -3.87
C MET A 126 -6.56 0.28 -3.95
N TRP A 127 -7.85 0.45 -3.62
CA TRP A 127 -8.85 -0.60 -3.77
C TRP A 127 -8.94 -1.08 -5.22
N ARG A 128 -9.00 -0.14 -6.18
CA ARG A 128 -8.99 -0.47 -7.62
C ARG A 128 -7.75 -1.25 -8.04
N LEU A 129 -6.57 -0.86 -7.52
CA LEU A 129 -5.33 -1.58 -7.76
C LEU A 129 -5.39 -3.02 -7.21
N ALA A 130 -5.85 -3.21 -5.98
CA ALA A 130 -5.95 -4.55 -5.38
C ALA A 130 -6.91 -5.47 -6.15
N VAL A 131 -8.05 -4.95 -6.61
CA VAL A 131 -8.98 -5.72 -7.45
C VAL A 131 -8.38 -6.04 -8.82
N LEU A 132 -7.62 -5.10 -9.40
CA LEU A 132 -6.95 -5.33 -10.67
C LEU A 132 -5.88 -6.42 -10.57
N GLU A 133 -5.10 -6.47 -9.50
CA GLU A 133 -4.10 -7.52 -9.26
C GLU A 133 -4.75 -8.90 -9.14
N GLN A 134 -5.93 -9.00 -8.50
CA GLN A 134 -6.71 -10.24 -8.48
C GLN A 134 -7.16 -10.66 -9.88
N ILE A 135 -7.70 -9.71 -10.67
CA ILE A 135 -8.12 -9.98 -12.05
C ILE A 135 -6.94 -10.44 -12.92
N ALA A 136 -5.77 -9.83 -12.74
CA ALA A 136 -4.55 -10.21 -13.44
C ALA A 136 -4.12 -11.64 -13.09
N ALA A 137 -4.11 -11.99 -11.80
CA ALA A 137 -3.79 -13.35 -11.34
C ALA A 137 -4.81 -14.39 -11.85
N GLU A 138 -6.11 -14.07 -11.81
CA GLU A 138 -7.17 -14.90 -12.40
C GLU A 138 -6.97 -15.12 -13.90
N HIS A 139 -6.60 -14.06 -14.64
CA HIS A 139 -6.31 -14.16 -16.07
C HIS A 139 -5.11 -15.06 -16.32
N ALA A 140 -3.98 -14.80 -15.64
CA ALA A 140 -2.77 -15.62 -15.76
C ALA A 140 -3.06 -17.11 -15.48
N HIS A 141 -3.86 -17.40 -14.46
CA HIS A 141 -4.29 -18.77 -14.16
C HIS A 141 -5.13 -19.39 -15.28
N ARG A 142 -6.14 -18.67 -15.78
CA ARG A 142 -7.04 -19.14 -16.84
C ARG A 142 -6.31 -19.52 -18.13
N VAL A 143 -5.21 -18.85 -18.44
CA VAL A 143 -4.41 -19.12 -19.66
C VAL A 143 -3.23 -20.06 -19.42
N GLY A 144 -3.12 -20.66 -18.23
CA GLY A 144 -2.03 -21.58 -17.88
C GLY A 144 -0.70 -20.92 -17.54
N ALA A 145 -0.66 -19.60 -17.40
CA ALA A 145 0.54 -18.80 -17.13
C ALA A 145 0.62 -18.33 -15.67
N SER A 146 0.23 -19.17 -14.71
CA SER A 146 0.20 -18.78 -13.27
C SER A 146 1.57 -18.31 -12.74
N ALA A 147 2.66 -18.85 -13.30
CA ALA A 147 4.03 -18.45 -12.97
C ALA A 147 4.38 -17.02 -13.42
N GLU A 148 3.63 -16.45 -14.36
CA GLU A 148 3.81 -15.09 -14.92
C GLU A 148 2.80 -14.09 -14.31
N SER A 149 2.18 -14.43 -13.18
CA SER A 149 1.13 -13.61 -12.57
C SER A 149 1.59 -12.18 -12.22
N ILE A 150 2.87 -11.98 -11.92
CA ILE A 150 3.45 -10.65 -11.64
C ILE A 150 3.56 -9.84 -12.93
N GLU A 151 3.97 -10.47 -14.04
CA GLU A 151 4.06 -9.84 -15.36
C GLU A 151 2.67 -9.48 -15.90
N PHE A 152 1.67 -10.34 -15.69
CA PHE A 152 0.26 -10.03 -15.98
C PHE A 152 -0.21 -8.82 -15.16
N ALA A 153 0.09 -8.79 -13.86
CA ALA A 153 -0.26 -7.66 -13.01
C ALA A 153 0.39 -6.36 -13.50
N LEU A 154 1.68 -6.40 -13.88
CA LEU A 154 2.38 -5.26 -14.45
C LEU A 154 1.74 -4.79 -15.77
N ALA A 155 1.42 -5.70 -16.68
CA ALA A 155 0.78 -5.37 -17.96
C ALA A 155 -0.56 -4.65 -17.76
N TYR A 156 -1.41 -5.16 -16.85
CA TYR A 156 -2.68 -4.52 -16.53
C TYR A 156 -2.50 -3.16 -15.85
N ARG A 157 -1.55 -3.05 -14.91
CA ARG A 157 -1.25 -1.81 -14.20
C ARG A 157 -0.82 -0.70 -15.16
N ILE A 158 0.02 -1.02 -16.14
CA ILE A 158 0.43 -0.09 -17.19
C ILE A 158 -0.77 0.27 -18.08
N GLY A 159 -1.45 -0.73 -18.64
CA GLY A 159 -2.54 -0.52 -19.59
C GLY A 159 -3.77 0.20 -19.02
N LEU A 160 -4.00 0.11 -17.71
CA LEU A 160 -5.16 0.71 -17.05
C LEU A 160 -4.82 1.85 -16.09
N ARG A 161 -3.55 2.24 -15.93
CA ARG A 161 -3.10 3.29 -14.99
C ARG A 161 -4.00 4.52 -15.03
N THR A 162 -4.14 5.13 -16.20
CA THR A 162 -4.88 6.39 -16.35
C THR A 162 -6.39 6.15 -16.24
N SER A 163 -6.90 5.12 -16.90
CA SER A 163 -8.35 4.85 -16.98
C SER A 163 -8.98 4.41 -15.66
N LEU A 164 -8.17 3.83 -14.75
CA LEU A 164 -8.53 3.44 -13.39
C LEU A 164 -7.86 4.33 -12.32
N ASP A 165 -7.18 5.42 -12.71
CA ASP A 165 -6.50 6.34 -11.80
C ASP A 165 -5.68 5.59 -10.69
N LEU A 166 -4.88 4.63 -11.14
CA LEU A 166 -4.09 3.78 -10.24
C LEU A 166 -2.94 4.58 -9.61
N PRO A 167 -2.68 4.41 -8.30
CA PRO A 167 -1.63 5.17 -7.62
C PRO A 167 -0.27 4.48 -7.75
N GLY A 168 0.83 5.25 -7.76
CA GLY A 168 2.20 4.70 -7.70
C GLY A 168 2.59 3.76 -8.85
N GLN A 169 2.05 3.99 -10.04
CA GLN A 169 2.34 3.16 -11.21
C GLN A 169 3.49 3.77 -12.02
N PRO A 170 4.38 2.93 -12.60
CA PRO A 170 5.47 3.42 -13.41
C PRO A 170 4.96 4.21 -14.63
N ASP A 171 5.75 5.20 -15.06
CA ASP A 171 5.55 5.94 -16.32
C ASP A 171 5.70 5.06 -17.56
N GLU A 172 5.39 5.62 -18.72
CA GLU A 172 5.46 4.97 -20.04
C GLU A 172 6.91 4.53 -20.35
N MET A 173 7.33 3.44 -19.74
CA MET A 173 8.53 2.70 -20.10
C MET A 173 8.12 1.46 -20.90
N LEU A 174 8.88 1.16 -21.95
CA LEU A 174 8.71 -0.08 -22.70
C LEU A 174 9.27 -1.23 -21.88
N TYR A 175 8.39 -2.08 -21.37
CA TYR A 175 8.75 -3.29 -20.65
C TYR A 175 8.74 -4.47 -21.61
N ALA A 176 9.92 -4.96 -22.00
CA ALA A 176 10.03 -6.16 -22.81
C ALA A 176 9.59 -7.39 -22.01
N GLY A 177 8.86 -8.32 -22.65
CA GLY A 177 8.49 -9.60 -22.02
C GLY A 177 7.31 -9.53 -21.05
N ILE A 178 6.52 -8.45 -21.04
CA ILE A 178 5.19 -8.49 -20.42
C ILE A 178 4.16 -9.13 -21.39
N PRO A 179 3.13 -9.81 -20.88
CA PRO A 179 2.04 -10.34 -21.68
C PRO A 179 1.39 -9.26 -22.55
N ALA A 180 1.20 -9.58 -23.83
CA ALA A 180 0.48 -8.71 -24.77
C ALA A 180 -1.04 -8.82 -24.53
N LEU A 181 -1.55 -8.00 -23.61
CA LEU A 181 -2.99 -7.92 -23.34
C LEU A 181 -3.71 -7.31 -24.54
N SER A 182 -4.82 -7.93 -24.96
CA SER A 182 -5.66 -7.35 -26.01
C SER A 182 -6.42 -6.12 -25.47
N SER A 183 -6.85 -5.24 -26.37
CA SER A 183 -7.74 -4.13 -26.00
C SER A 183 -9.02 -4.62 -25.31
N GLN A 184 -9.50 -5.81 -25.67
CA GLN A 184 -10.66 -6.43 -25.04
C GLN A 184 -10.36 -6.88 -23.60
N ASP A 185 -9.18 -7.45 -23.34
CA ASP A 185 -8.76 -7.84 -21.99
C ASP A 185 -8.71 -6.63 -21.05
N LEU A 186 -8.16 -5.51 -21.53
CA LEU A 186 -8.08 -4.25 -20.78
C LEU A 186 -9.48 -3.69 -20.51
N LEU A 187 -10.35 -3.65 -21.53
CA LEU A 187 -11.72 -3.16 -21.39
C LEU A 187 -12.51 -3.98 -20.35
N LEU A 188 -12.48 -5.31 -20.48
CA LEU A 188 -13.18 -6.22 -19.56
C LEU A 188 -12.66 -6.09 -18.13
N ALA A 189 -11.34 -6.01 -17.94
CA ALA A 189 -10.77 -5.81 -16.61
C ALA A 189 -11.20 -4.48 -16.01
N ARG A 190 -11.19 -3.38 -16.78
CA ARG A 190 -11.66 -2.07 -16.34
C ARG A 190 -13.12 -2.12 -15.90
N GLU A 191 -14.00 -2.68 -16.72
CA GLU A 191 -15.42 -2.81 -16.41
C GLU A 191 -15.66 -3.64 -15.15
N ARG A 192 -14.92 -4.75 -14.98
CA ARG A 192 -15.00 -5.59 -13.78
C ARG A 192 -14.55 -4.86 -12.52
N VAL A 193 -13.46 -4.07 -12.59
CA VAL A 193 -13.02 -3.24 -11.46
C VAL A 193 -14.11 -2.24 -11.06
N LEU A 194 -14.65 -1.50 -12.03
CA LEU A 194 -15.67 -0.49 -11.78
C LEU A 194 -16.99 -1.10 -11.29
N ALA A 195 -17.41 -2.24 -11.83
CA ALA A 195 -18.62 -2.94 -11.40
C ALA A 195 -18.51 -3.49 -9.97
N ARG A 196 -17.32 -3.93 -9.55
CA ARG A 196 -17.06 -4.37 -8.18
C ARG A 196 -16.94 -3.20 -7.20
N GLN A 197 -16.76 -1.96 -7.68
CA GLN A 197 -16.50 -0.79 -6.85
C GLN A 197 -17.77 -0.28 -6.18
N THR A 198 -18.15 -0.94 -5.08
CA THR A 198 -19.27 -0.53 -4.24
C THR A 198 -18.79 0.30 -3.05
N ARG A 199 -19.69 1.10 -2.49
CA ARG A 199 -19.45 1.84 -1.25
C ARG A 199 -19.02 0.90 -0.12
N GLU A 200 -19.73 -0.21 0.03
CA GLU A 200 -19.51 -1.22 1.06
C GLU A 200 -18.16 -1.92 0.85
N GLY A 201 -17.79 -2.25 -0.39
CA GLY A 201 -16.51 -2.86 -0.72
C GLY A 201 -15.32 -1.94 -0.46
N ILE A 202 -15.44 -0.65 -0.78
CA ILE A 202 -14.43 0.34 -0.43
C ILE A 202 -14.34 0.49 1.09
N ALA A 203 -15.47 0.56 1.80
CA ALA A 203 -15.49 0.73 3.25
C ALA A 203 -14.84 -0.44 3.97
N ASP A 204 -15.17 -1.67 3.58
CA ASP A 204 -14.57 -2.89 4.12
C ASP A 204 -13.04 -2.87 3.95
N TYR A 205 -12.57 -2.60 2.74
CA TYR A 205 -11.14 -2.49 2.47
C TYR A 205 -10.46 -1.38 3.27
N LEU A 206 -11.01 -0.16 3.26
CA LEU A 206 -10.42 1.00 3.91
C LEU A 206 -10.38 0.85 5.43
N SER A 207 -11.43 0.28 6.04
CA SER A 207 -11.50 0.06 7.50
C SER A 207 -10.35 -0.81 8.03
N ARG A 208 -9.72 -1.61 7.17
CA ARG A 208 -8.57 -2.47 7.47
C ARG A 208 -7.22 -1.78 7.21
N GLN A 209 -7.20 -0.63 6.55
CA GLN A 209 -5.96 0.07 6.22
C GLN A 209 -5.47 0.90 7.42
N TRP A 210 -4.23 0.66 7.85
CA TRP A 210 -3.64 1.30 9.02
C TRP A 210 -3.70 2.83 8.96
N PHE A 211 -3.48 3.43 7.79
CA PHE A 211 -3.44 4.89 7.64
C PHE A 211 -4.81 5.52 7.84
N TRP A 212 -5.86 4.81 7.45
CA TRP A 212 -7.23 5.24 7.59
C TRP A 212 -7.69 5.05 9.04
N GLN A 213 -7.30 3.94 9.68
CA GLN A 213 -7.53 3.74 11.11
C GLN A 213 -6.81 4.80 11.95
N ASP A 214 -5.57 5.15 11.64
CA ASP A 214 -4.83 6.23 12.30
C ASP A 214 -5.58 7.57 12.21
N TYR A 215 -6.06 7.90 11.01
CA TYR A 215 -6.90 9.09 10.79
C TYR A 215 -8.18 9.04 11.66
N LEU A 216 -8.92 7.93 11.64
CA LEU A 216 -10.16 7.78 12.42
C LEU A 216 -9.92 7.79 13.92
N ARG A 217 -8.83 7.21 14.42
CA ARG A 217 -8.47 7.27 15.85
C ARG A 217 -8.21 8.69 16.32
N LYS A 218 -7.65 9.54 15.46
CA LYS A 218 -7.44 10.97 15.75
C LYS A 218 -8.73 11.77 15.63
N ALA A 219 -9.48 11.59 14.54
CA ALA A 219 -10.67 12.39 14.25
C ALA A 219 -11.91 11.98 15.06
N CYS A 220 -12.03 10.70 15.40
CA CYS A 220 -13.21 10.09 16.04
C CYS A 220 -12.85 9.35 17.33
N ALA A 221 -11.85 9.84 18.08
CA ALA A 221 -11.30 9.19 19.27
C ALA A 221 -12.38 8.72 20.25
N VAL A 222 -13.36 9.59 20.56
CA VAL A 222 -14.46 9.29 21.50
C VAL A 222 -15.28 8.06 21.10
N ARG A 223 -15.54 7.86 19.79
CA ARG A 223 -16.33 6.71 19.32
C ARG A 223 -15.56 5.40 19.36
N LEU A 224 -14.23 5.47 19.29
CA LEU A 224 -13.34 4.30 19.31
C LEU A 224 -12.92 3.88 20.72
N GLN A 225 -13.11 4.76 21.72
CA GLN A 225 -12.85 4.46 23.13
C GLN A 225 -13.48 3.14 23.56
N VAL A 226 -12.73 2.39 24.37
CA VAL A 226 -13.22 1.14 24.96
C VAL A 226 -14.30 1.49 25.99
N PRO A 227 -15.48 0.84 25.96
CA PRO A 227 -16.55 1.11 26.92
C PRO A 227 -16.10 0.91 28.38
N GLN A 228 -16.58 1.76 29.28
CA GLN A 228 -16.29 1.63 30.72
C GLN A 228 -16.71 0.28 31.31
N SER A 229 -17.77 -0.33 30.78
CA SER A 229 -18.21 -1.68 31.18
C SER A 229 -17.13 -2.74 30.90
N MET A 230 -16.41 -2.65 29.78
CA MET A 230 -15.32 -3.56 29.43
C MET A 230 -14.07 -3.30 30.28
N HIS A 231 -13.76 -2.04 30.60
CA HIS A 231 -12.69 -1.72 31.57
C HIS A 231 -12.98 -2.32 32.94
N ALA A 232 -14.19 -2.12 33.46
CA ALA A 232 -14.60 -2.66 34.76
C ALA A 232 -14.68 -4.19 34.78
N GLU A 233 -14.95 -4.84 33.63
CA GLU A 233 -14.88 -6.29 33.48
C GLU A 233 -13.42 -6.78 33.51
N LEU A 234 -12.51 -6.11 32.79
CA LEU A 234 -11.08 -6.43 32.79
C LEU A 234 -10.48 -6.31 34.20
N GLU A 235 -10.75 -5.22 34.92
CA GLU A 235 -10.28 -5.03 36.29
C GLU A 235 -10.74 -6.14 37.23
N ARG A 236 -12.01 -6.56 37.11
CA ARG A 236 -12.58 -7.69 37.88
C ARG A 236 -11.88 -9.01 37.57
N LEU A 237 -11.63 -9.31 36.29
CA LEU A 237 -10.96 -10.53 35.87
C LEU A 237 -9.49 -10.56 36.36
N MET A 238 -8.79 -9.43 36.27
CA MET A 238 -7.42 -9.30 36.77
C MET A 238 -7.35 -9.47 38.30
N ALA A 239 -8.30 -8.92 39.05
CA ALA A 239 -8.36 -9.06 40.51
C ALA A 239 -8.61 -10.50 40.97
N LEU A 240 -9.34 -11.30 40.18
CA LEU A 240 -9.63 -12.71 40.51
C LEU A 240 -8.43 -13.64 40.27
N GLY A 241 -7.49 -13.27 39.40
CA GLY A 241 -6.34 -14.09 39.00
C GLY A 241 -6.73 -15.36 38.21
N ASN A 242 -5.79 -15.93 37.45
CA ASN A 242 -5.98 -17.15 36.65
C ASN A 242 -7.20 -17.10 35.70
N ARG A 243 -7.45 -15.96 35.05
CA ARG A 243 -8.58 -15.71 34.12
C ARG A 243 -8.13 -15.41 32.69
N ASP A 244 -7.03 -16.02 32.26
CA ASP A 244 -6.40 -15.70 30.97
C ASP A 244 -7.35 -15.98 29.79
N GLU A 245 -8.16 -17.03 29.87
CA GLU A 245 -9.18 -17.34 28.85
C GLU A 245 -10.28 -16.28 28.78
N GLU A 246 -10.81 -15.83 29.92
CA GLU A 246 -11.85 -14.81 29.94
C GLU A 246 -11.30 -13.45 29.49
N ILE A 247 -10.06 -13.12 29.85
CA ILE A 247 -9.35 -11.92 29.39
C ILE A 247 -9.17 -11.98 27.86
N ALA A 248 -8.73 -13.12 27.31
CA ALA A 248 -8.61 -13.31 25.87
C ALA A 248 -9.96 -13.15 25.14
N ARG A 249 -11.06 -13.71 25.69
CA ARG A 249 -12.41 -13.53 25.14
C ARG A 249 -12.87 -12.06 25.20
N LEU A 250 -12.55 -11.34 26.27
CA LEU A 250 -12.85 -9.91 26.39
C LEU A 250 -12.08 -9.10 25.34
N GLN A 251 -10.80 -9.41 25.12
CA GLN A 251 -9.97 -8.78 24.09
C GLN A 251 -10.52 -9.02 22.68
N ILE A 252 -10.90 -10.26 22.35
CA ILE A 252 -11.53 -10.59 21.06
C ILE A 252 -12.82 -9.80 20.86
N ARG A 253 -13.69 -9.73 21.88
CA ARG A 253 -14.93 -8.92 21.83
C ARG A 253 -14.63 -7.44 21.59
N ASN A 254 -13.62 -6.89 22.26
CA ASN A 254 -13.25 -5.49 22.06
C ASN A 254 -12.66 -5.23 20.65
N GLN A 255 -11.84 -6.14 20.11
CA GLN A 255 -11.32 -6.04 18.74
C GLN A 255 -12.44 -6.11 17.69
N GLN A 256 -13.40 -7.03 17.85
CA GLN A 256 -14.56 -7.12 16.96
C GLN A 256 -15.41 -5.84 16.99
N ARG A 257 -15.64 -5.28 18.19
CA ARG A 257 -16.30 -3.98 18.36
C ARG A 257 -15.54 -2.87 17.65
N GLU A 258 -14.24 -2.74 17.88
CA GLU A 258 -13.43 -1.69 17.25
C GLU A 258 -13.49 -1.80 15.73
N HIS A 259 -13.37 -3.01 15.17
CA HIS A 259 -13.50 -3.24 13.72
C HIS A 259 -14.88 -2.81 13.19
N ALA A 260 -15.97 -3.16 13.88
CA ALA A 260 -17.31 -2.74 13.49
C ALA A 260 -17.49 -1.21 13.53
N VAL A 261 -16.94 -0.56 14.55
CA VAL A 261 -16.97 0.91 14.67
C VAL A 261 -16.14 1.56 13.56
N LEU A 262 -14.95 1.04 13.25
CA LEU A 262 -14.12 1.53 12.15
C LEU A 262 -14.86 1.42 10.81
N LEU A 263 -15.50 0.28 10.54
CA LEU A 263 -16.32 0.09 9.33
C LEU A 263 -17.46 1.09 9.26
N GLN A 264 -18.23 1.26 10.34
CA GLN A 264 -19.32 2.22 10.41
C GLN A 264 -18.83 3.66 10.16
N LEU A 265 -17.75 4.07 10.83
CA LEU A 265 -17.15 5.39 10.65
C LEU A 265 -16.68 5.62 9.21
N THR A 266 -16.16 4.56 8.56
CA THR A 266 -15.73 4.61 7.17
C THR A 266 -16.92 4.82 6.23
N LEU A 267 -18.01 4.08 6.43
CA LEU A 267 -19.25 4.24 5.67
C LEU A 267 -19.81 5.66 5.79
N GLU A 268 -19.89 6.18 7.01
CA GLU A 268 -20.33 7.56 7.26
C GLU A 268 -19.40 8.60 6.59
N ALA A 269 -18.09 8.38 6.63
CA ALA A 269 -17.12 9.26 5.96
C ALA A 269 -17.30 9.23 4.44
N LEU A 270 -17.51 8.06 3.85
CA LEU A 270 -17.82 7.93 2.43
C LEU A 270 -19.11 8.65 2.07
N ASP A 271 -20.17 8.57 2.88
CA ASP A 271 -21.43 9.27 2.63
C ASP A 271 -21.25 10.79 2.64
N ARG A 272 -20.62 11.32 3.69
CA ARG A 272 -20.35 12.77 3.79
C ARG A 272 -19.55 13.30 2.60
N ASN A 273 -18.67 12.48 2.04
CA ASN A 273 -17.79 12.87 0.92
C ASN A 273 -18.34 12.53 -0.47
N THR A 274 -19.36 11.67 -0.57
CA THR A 274 -20.08 11.36 -1.83
C THR A 274 -21.30 12.26 -2.03
N VAL A 275 -22.03 12.61 -0.96
CA VAL A 275 -23.16 13.56 -0.98
C VAL A 275 -22.69 14.98 -1.36
N GLN A 276 -21.41 15.30 -1.13
CA GLN A 276 -20.74 16.45 -1.74
C GLN A 276 -20.37 16.15 -3.21
N ARG A 277 -21.37 16.05 -4.09
CA ARG A 277 -21.20 16.03 -5.56
C ARG A 277 -21.16 17.46 -6.13
N PRO A 278 -20.61 17.62 -7.33
CA PRO A 278 -19.44 18.44 -7.64
C PRO A 278 -19.81 19.94 -7.73
N LEU A 279 -18.96 20.81 -7.18
CA LEU A 279 -18.87 22.15 -7.75
C LEU A 279 -18.08 21.99 -9.04
N SER A 280 -18.83 22.08 -10.14
CA SER A 280 -18.49 22.67 -11.44
C SER A 280 -17.05 22.52 -11.92
#